data_AF-A0A8D2KKQ3-F1
#
_entry.id   AF-A0A8D2KKQ3-F1
#
_cell.length_a   1.000
_cell.length_b   1.000
_cell.length_c   1.000
_cell.angle_alpha   90.00
_cell.angle_beta   90.00
_cell.angle_gamma   90.00
#
_symmetry.space_group_name_H-M   'P 1'
#
loop_
_entity.id
_entity.type
_entity.pdbx_description
1 polymer ?
#
loop_
_entity_poly.entity_id
_entity_poly.type
_entity_poly.pdbx_seq_one_letter_code
_entity_poly.pdbx_strand_id
1 'polypeptide(L)'
;MISPDPRPSPALARWAESYEAKCERRQETRESRRCRPNVTTCRQVGKALRTQHREQLQRARQLQFFRRRNLEVEEKGQAQRPWAREQVPSSKKGQAAVLKEALSANRISFPGQQVTGTNTNVFPTPHHPLSSVQRVGADHHSSQARAFPPQDSPIKKPHKHHRGTQTKTEEAQPTIKNDASQQTSYGVAVLDKEIIQLSEYLKEALQRELVLKQKMVILQDLLSTLIRASDSSWKGQLNEDKLKGKLRSLENQLYTCTQKYSPWGMKKVLMEMEDQKNSYEQKAKESLQKVLEEKMSAEQQLQSTQRSLALAEQKCEEWRNQYESLKEDWRALGTQHRELESQLHVLQSKLQGADSRDSQMNQALRLLENEHQELQAKIERLQGDRDLCNSDTQDLQDKLKRSEEEKIALMTRIQQLQSLLQNQSLQLQEQEKLLKKDEALPVCSAKPSHNEVEPESAGKEKDWDLRDQLQKTTLQFQAKEKECRELHSELDNLSDEYLSCMRKLQHCREELNHSQQPPPRKQCGQWLPILTVVIAIALAVFLANKDNLRI
;
A
#
# COMPACT_ATOMS: atom_id res chain seq x y z
N MET A 1 -21.43 -37.68 68.38
CA MET A 1 -20.39 -36.79 67.78
C MET A 1 -19.03 -37.41 68.07
N ILE A 2 -18.09 -37.41 67.13
CA ILE A 2 -16.71 -37.87 67.33
C ILE A 2 -15.81 -36.86 66.63
N SER A 3 -14.80 -36.33 67.32
CA SER A 3 -13.90 -35.31 66.77
C SER A 3 -12.85 -35.93 65.82
N PRO A 4 -12.46 -35.23 64.73
CA PRO A 4 -11.29 -35.61 63.95
C PRO A 4 -9.99 -35.22 64.67
N ASP A 5 -9.01 -36.10 64.61
CA ASP A 5 -7.70 -35.94 65.24
C ASP A 5 -6.85 -34.83 64.57
N PRO A 6 -6.02 -34.05 65.29
CA PRO A 6 -5.29 -32.92 64.72
C PRO A 6 -4.07 -33.39 63.92
N ARG A 7 -4.03 -33.06 62.62
CA ARG A 7 -2.89 -33.38 61.76
C ARG A 7 -1.63 -32.62 62.21
N PRO A 8 -0.44 -33.26 62.29
CA PRO A 8 0.81 -32.59 62.61
C PRO A 8 1.25 -31.62 61.51
N SER A 9 2.05 -30.61 61.88
CA SER A 9 2.39 -29.50 61.00
C SER A 9 3.39 -29.88 59.88
N PRO A 10 3.34 -29.25 58.68
CA PRO A 10 4.11 -29.68 57.50
C PRO A 10 5.64 -29.54 57.58
N ALA A 11 6.20 -29.14 58.72
CA ALA A 11 7.63 -29.03 58.94
C ALA A 11 8.25 -30.33 59.50
N LEU A 12 7.59 -30.96 60.48
CA LEU A 12 8.12 -32.12 61.20
C LEU A 12 8.12 -33.41 60.35
N ALA A 13 7.12 -33.58 59.49
CA ALA A 13 7.00 -34.76 58.61
C ALA A 13 8.19 -34.95 57.64
N ARG A 14 9.01 -33.92 57.40
CA ARG A 14 10.07 -33.93 56.36
C ARG A 14 11.35 -34.67 56.73
N TRP A 15 11.57 -35.00 58.00
CA TRP A 15 12.79 -35.70 58.42
C TRP A 15 12.70 -37.22 58.29
N ALA A 16 11.53 -37.82 58.53
CA ALA A 16 11.31 -39.27 58.52
C ALA A 16 10.96 -39.88 57.14
N GLU A 17 11.21 -39.15 56.04
CA GLU A 17 10.79 -39.58 54.69
C GLU A 17 11.73 -40.62 54.07
N SER A 18 11.16 -41.71 53.56
CA SER A 18 11.84 -42.69 52.70
C SER A 18 12.48 -42.05 51.46
N TYR A 19 13.50 -42.71 50.90
CA TYR A 19 14.19 -42.29 49.68
C TYR A 19 13.24 -42.26 48.48
N GLU A 20 12.31 -43.22 48.38
CA GLU A 20 11.33 -43.30 47.30
C GLU A 20 10.36 -42.12 47.34
N ALA A 21 9.76 -41.82 48.50
CA ALA A 21 8.91 -40.65 48.69
C ALA A 21 9.62 -39.31 48.36
N LYS A 22 10.94 -39.23 48.63
CA LYS A 22 11.78 -38.09 48.20
C LYS A 22 12.02 -38.05 46.68
N CYS A 23 12.03 -39.18 45.99
CA CYS A 23 12.14 -39.27 44.53
C CYS A 23 10.81 -38.96 43.84
N GLU A 24 9.71 -39.57 44.27
CA GLU A 24 8.35 -39.30 43.78
C GLU A 24 8.03 -37.82 43.86
N ARG A 25 8.23 -37.19 45.02
CA ARG A 25 7.93 -35.76 45.19
C ARG A 25 8.87 -34.85 44.39
N ARG A 26 10.08 -35.29 44.05
CA ARG A 26 10.97 -34.61 43.07
C ARG A 26 10.47 -34.77 41.64
N GLN A 27 9.85 -35.90 41.30
CA GLN A 27 9.19 -36.14 40.01
C GLN A 27 7.90 -35.32 39.89
N GLU A 28 7.01 -35.35 40.88
CA GLU A 28 5.81 -34.52 40.97
C GLU A 28 6.15 -33.02 40.88
N THR A 29 7.23 -32.57 41.53
CA THR A 29 7.74 -31.18 41.41
C THR A 29 8.27 -30.84 40.00
N ARG A 30 8.69 -31.84 39.21
CA ARG A 30 9.10 -31.67 37.80
C ARG A 30 7.88 -31.72 36.86
N GLU A 31 6.92 -32.59 37.12
CA GLU A 31 5.71 -32.76 36.31
C GLU A 31 4.76 -31.57 36.51
N SER A 32 4.53 -31.11 37.74
CA SER A 32 3.81 -29.86 38.02
C SER A 32 4.49 -28.60 37.46
N ARG A 33 5.78 -28.67 37.08
CA ARG A 33 6.47 -27.63 36.29
C ARG A 33 6.33 -27.82 34.78
N ARG A 34 6.13 -29.04 34.28
CA ARG A 34 5.80 -29.33 32.87
C ARG A 34 4.34 -29.00 32.53
N CYS A 35 3.42 -29.28 33.45
CA CYS A 35 1.97 -29.07 33.28
C CYS A 35 1.51 -27.63 33.51
N ARG A 36 2.40 -26.72 33.92
CA ARG A 36 2.12 -25.28 33.90
C ARG A 36 2.28 -24.76 32.46
N PRO A 37 1.28 -24.10 31.87
CA PRO A 37 1.48 -23.42 30.60
C PRO A 37 2.58 -22.37 30.76
N ASN A 38 3.51 -22.29 29.80
CA ASN A 38 4.62 -21.34 29.82
C ASN A 38 4.13 -19.92 29.49
N VAL A 39 3.38 -19.30 30.43
CA VAL A 39 2.97 -17.90 30.38
C VAL A 39 4.16 -17.01 30.70
N THR A 40 5.13 -16.98 29.78
CA THR A 40 6.10 -15.88 29.72
C THR A 40 5.33 -14.64 29.31
N THR A 41 5.14 -13.68 30.23
CA THR A 41 4.39 -12.43 30.02
C THR A 41 4.92 -11.57 28.86
N CYS A 42 6.09 -11.92 28.31
CA CYS A 42 6.75 -11.26 27.19
C CYS A 42 6.09 -11.47 25.81
N ARG A 43 5.13 -12.40 25.61
CA ARG A 43 4.64 -12.74 24.25
C ARG A 43 3.17 -12.44 23.91
N GLN A 44 2.23 -12.35 24.86
CA GLN A 44 0.81 -12.04 24.56
C GLN A 44 0.26 -10.84 25.35
N VAL A 45 0.92 -9.68 25.21
CA VAL A 45 0.38 -8.38 25.63
C VAL A 45 0.59 -7.40 24.48
N GLY A 46 -0.46 -6.68 24.06
CA GLY A 46 -0.41 -5.68 23.00
C GLY A 46 0.50 -4.49 23.36
N LYS A 47 1.06 -3.80 22.34
CA LYS A 47 2.08 -2.75 22.53
C LYS A 47 1.66 -1.69 23.57
N ALA A 48 0.41 -1.22 23.52
CA ALA A 48 -0.14 -0.20 24.42
C ALA A 48 -0.21 -0.64 25.90
N LEU A 49 -0.61 -1.88 26.19
CA LEU A 49 -0.68 -2.36 27.57
C LEU A 49 0.72 -2.64 28.15
N ARG A 50 1.72 -2.93 27.29
CA ARG A 50 3.13 -2.97 27.70
C ARG A 50 3.69 -1.59 28.04
N THR A 51 3.37 -0.54 27.27
CA THR A 51 3.82 0.82 27.59
C THR A 51 3.17 1.29 28.89
N GLN A 52 1.86 1.11 29.06
CA GLN A 52 1.15 1.45 30.29
C GLN A 52 1.74 0.74 31.52
N HIS A 53 2.03 -0.56 31.44
CA HIS A 53 2.64 -1.30 32.56
C HIS A 53 4.12 -0.91 32.80
N ARG A 54 4.88 -0.58 31.74
CA ARG A 54 6.26 -0.08 31.86
C ARG A 54 6.30 1.31 32.51
N GLU A 55 5.39 2.20 32.15
CA GLU A 55 5.18 3.49 32.80
C GLU A 55 4.78 3.32 34.26
N GLN A 56 3.84 2.41 34.57
CA GLN A 56 3.42 2.11 35.94
C GLN A 56 4.60 1.64 36.81
N LEU A 57 5.45 0.76 36.26
CA LEU A 57 6.68 0.31 36.91
C LEU A 57 7.76 1.41 37.02
N GLN A 58 7.85 2.33 36.05
CA GLN A 58 8.74 3.49 36.14
C GLN A 58 8.26 4.49 37.20
N ARG A 59 6.97 4.84 37.22
CA ARG A 59 6.35 5.69 38.26
C ARG A 59 6.52 5.06 39.65
N ALA A 60 6.31 3.75 39.79
CA ALA A 60 6.53 3.04 41.06
C ALA A 60 8.01 3.06 41.51
N ARG A 61 8.98 2.93 40.57
CA ARG A 61 10.41 3.09 40.87
C ARG A 61 10.79 4.53 41.23
N GLN A 62 10.21 5.53 40.56
CA GLN A 62 10.40 6.95 40.88
C GLN A 62 9.84 7.29 42.26
N LEU A 63 8.61 6.85 42.59
CA LEU A 63 8.03 6.97 43.93
C LEU A 63 8.91 6.32 45.02
N GLN A 64 9.49 5.15 44.75
CA GLN A 64 10.44 4.51 45.67
C GLN A 64 11.78 5.27 45.77
N PHE A 65 12.24 5.90 44.69
CA PHE A 65 13.45 6.72 44.67
C PHE A 65 13.28 8.03 45.45
N PHE A 66 12.17 8.74 45.25
CA PHE A 66 11.79 9.93 46.02
C PHE A 66 11.59 9.60 47.51
N ARG A 67 10.85 8.52 47.82
CA ARG A 67 10.65 8.04 49.20
C ARG A 67 11.95 7.62 49.90
N ARG A 68 12.95 7.12 49.17
CA ARG A 68 14.29 6.79 49.70
C ARG A 68 15.22 8.00 49.82
N ARG A 69 14.80 9.18 49.36
CA ARG A 69 15.57 10.43 49.40
C ARG A 69 14.85 11.56 50.14
N ASN A 70 13.71 11.29 50.76
CA ASN A 70 12.85 12.25 51.46
C ASN A 70 12.54 13.51 50.63
N LEU A 71 12.31 13.31 49.32
CA LEU A 71 11.85 14.36 48.40
C LEU A 71 10.35 14.20 48.23
N GLU A 72 9.57 15.16 48.71
CA GLU A 72 8.14 15.22 48.45
C GLU A 72 7.85 15.67 47.02
N VAL A 73 6.73 15.21 46.48
CA VAL A 73 6.19 15.66 45.19
C VAL A 73 4.98 16.52 45.49
N GLU A 74 5.04 17.82 45.17
CA GLU A 74 3.85 18.69 45.19
C GLU A 74 2.86 18.25 44.09
N GLU A 75 1.93 17.35 44.40
CA GLU A 75 0.67 17.28 43.68
C GLU A 75 -0.29 18.33 44.26
N LYS A 76 -0.53 19.42 43.51
CA LYS A 76 -1.40 20.53 43.96
C LYS A 76 -2.88 20.16 43.98
N GLY A 77 -3.28 19.54 45.09
CA GLY A 77 -4.55 19.69 45.79
C GLY A 77 -5.85 19.64 44.97
N GLN A 78 -6.53 18.49 44.99
CA GLN A 78 -7.99 18.44 44.89
C GLN A 78 -8.63 18.37 46.28
N ALA A 79 -9.29 19.44 46.71
CA ALA A 79 -10.14 19.43 47.91
C ALA A 79 -11.45 18.67 47.63
N GLN A 80 -11.99 17.98 48.64
CA GLN A 80 -13.16 17.11 48.47
C GLN A 80 -14.46 17.73 49.01
N ARG A 81 -15.47 17.76 48.12
CA ARG A 81 -16.91 17.46 48.42
C ARG A 81 -17.66 18.49 49.31
N PRO A 82 -19.00 18.36 49.48
CA PRO A 82 -19.95 17.42 48.86
C PRO A 82 -21.06 18.09 48.00
N TRP A 83 -21.85 17.26 47.30
CA TRP A 83 -23.15 17.67 46.77
C TRP A 83 -24.19 17.78 47.90
N ALA A 84 -25.03 18.80 47.84
CA ALA A 84 -26.39 18.81 48.37
C ALA A 84 -27.33 19.38 47.29
N ARG A 85 -28.61 18.98 47.31
CA ARG A 85 -29.59 19.31 46.28
C ARG A 85 -30.90 19.72 46.94
N GLU A 86 -31.28 20.99 46.91
CA GLU A 86 -32.68 21.39 47.13
C GLU A 86 -33.05 22.76 46.53
N GLN A 87 -34.29 22.82 46.04
CA GLN A 87 -35.28 23.91 45.93
C GLN A 87 -34.91 25.34 45.45
N VAL A 88 -35.73 25.79 44.49
CA VAL A 88 -35.96 27.13 43.89
C VAL A 88 -37.17 27.75 44.63
N PRO A 89 -37.37 29.10 44.85
CA PRO A 89 -37.28 30.18 43.84
C PRO A 89 -36.86 31.63 44.25
N SER A 90 -36.64 32.48 43.22
CA SER A 90 -36.76 33.97 43.19
C SER A 90 -35.73 34.83 43.98
N SER A 91 -35.20 35.96 43.50
CA SER A 91 -35.91 37.20 43.08
C SER A 91 -35.04 38.15 42.21
N LYS A 92 -35.47 39.40 42.00
CA LYS A 92 -35.06 40.36 40.94
C LYS A 92 -33.90 41.33 41.28
N LYS A 93 -33.34 41.95 40.21
CA LYS A 93 -32.67 43.29 40.07
C LYS A 93 -31.12 43.41 40.19
N GLY A 94 -30.59 44.41 39.47
CA GLY A 94 -29.15 44.72 39.23
C GLY A 94 -28.69 44.13 37.87
N GLN A 95 -28.21 44.84 36.83
CA GLN A 95 -27.31 46.01 36.68
C GLN A 95 -25.95 45.79 37.39
N ALA A 96 -24.77 45.88 36.76
CA ALA A 96 -24.36 45.98 35.34
C ALA A 96 -22.84 45.58 35.24
N ALA A 97 -22.04 45.66 34.16
CA ALA A 97 -22.18 46.17 32.77
C ALA A 97 -21.04 45.60 31.85
N VAL A 98 -21.05 45.94 30.54
CA VAL A 98 -19.89 46.11 29.62
C VAL A 98 -19.11 44.85 29.11
N LEU A 99 -18.77 44.88 27.80
CA LEU A 99 -17.85 44.02 26.99
C LEU A 99 -17.97 42.49 27.17
N LYS A 100 -18.71 41.75 26.34
CA LYS A 100 -18.54 41.43 24.90
C LYS A 100 -17.17 40.86 24.50
N GLU A 101 -17.13 39.54 24.33
CA GLU A 101 -16.38 38.86 23.25
C GLU A 101 -17.14 37.58 22.84
N ALA A 102 -17.33 37.36 21.53
CA ALA A 102 -17.55 36.06 20.84
C ALA A 102 -18.21 36.23 19.45
N LEU A 103 -17.46 35.85 18.40
CA LEU A 103 -17.90 35.08 17.22
C LEU A 103 -19.20 35.49 16.47
N SER A 104 -19.05 35.99 15.24
CA SER A 104 -19.17 35.16 14.02
C SER A 104 -19.23 35.97 12.72
N ALA A 105 -18.53 35.51 11.67
CA ALA A 105 -18.90 35.66 10.25
C ALA A 105 -17.86 35.00 9.32
N ASN A 106 -18.34 34.44 8.21
CA ASN A 106 -17.53 33.80 7.16
C ASN A 106 -16.53 34.76 6.48
N ARG A 107 -15.42 34.22 5.96
CA ARG A 107 -14.84 34.70 4.70
C ARG A 107 -14.13 33.59 3.92
N ILE A 108 -14.36 33.56 2.61
CA ILE A 108 -13.67 32.70 1.63
C ILE A 108 -12.38 33.41 1.20
N SER A 109 -11.24 32.71 1.09
CA SER A 109 -10.14 33.02 0.14
C SER A 109 -9.05 31.93 0.13
N PHE A 110 -8.74 31.44 -1.07
CA PHE A 110 -7.36 31.11 -1.51
C PHE A 110 -6.73 32.40 -2.10
N PRO A 111 -5.40 32.56 -2.31
CA PRO A 111 -4.43 31.51 -2.64
C PRO A 111 -3.06 31.60 -1.92
N GLY A 112 -2.14 30.70 -2.28
CA GLY A 112 -0.74 30.71 -1.86
C GLY A 112 0.12 29.82 -2.76
N GLN A 113 0.77 30.42 -3.76
CA GLN A 113 1.53 29.73 -4.79
C GLN A 113 3.03 29.76 -4.48
N GLN A 114 3.68 28.59 -4.42
CA GLN A 114 5.13 28.44 -4.59
C GLN A 114 5.44 27.21 -5.45
N VAL A 115 6.53 27.28 -6.21
CA VAL A 115 6.93 26.34 -7.27
C VAL A 115 8.44 26.09 -7.15
N THR A 116 8.93 25.00 -7.77
CA THR A 116 10.34 24.54 -7.85
C THR A 116 10.79 23.69 -6.63
N GLY A 117 11.33 22.48 -6.80
CA GLY A 117 11.46 21.65 -8.01
C GLY A 117 12.24 20.34 -7.76
N THR A 118 11.96 19.31 -8.59
CA THR A 118 12.84 18.21 -9.11
C THR A 118 14.22 17.97 -8.47
N ASN A 119 14.75 16.75 -8.22
CA ASN A 119 14.40 15.33 -8.46
C ASN A 119 15.23 14.46 -7.46
N THR A 120 15.06 13.15 -7.21
CA THR A 120 15.21 11.99 -8.14
C THR A 120 14.78 10.67 -7.45
N ASN A 121 14.42 9.65 -8.24
CA ASN A 121 13.89 8.35 -7.79
C ASN A 121 14.94 7.37 -7.22
N VAL A 122 14.50 6.46 -6.33
CA VAL A 122 14.83 5.01 -6.38
C VAL A 122 13.58 4.21 -6.02
N PHE A 123 13.22 3.20 -6.84
CA PHE A 123 12.09 2.29 -6.59
C PHE A 123 12.53 0.97 -5.97
N PRO A 124 11.78 0.38 -5.02
CA PRO A 124 11.81 -1.05 -4.74
C PRO A 124 10.72 -1.80 -5.54
N THR A 125 11.10 -2.85 -6.28
CA THR A 125 10.16 -3.76 -6.98
C THR A 125 10.04 -5.12 -6.25
N PRO A 126 8.94 -5.87 -6.44
CA PRO A 126 8.54 -6.96 -5.53
C PRO A 126 8.96 -8.37 -6.00
N HIS A 127 8.89 -9.33 -5.07
CA HIS A 127 8.98 -10.77 -5.39
C HIS A 127 7.88 -11.59 -4.68
N HIS A 128 7.16 -12.39 -5.47
CA HIS A 128 6.39 -13.54 -5.03
C HIS A 128 6.66 -14.75 -5.97
N PRO A 129 6.37 -15.99 -5.54
CA PRO A 129 7.26 -17.13 -5.82
C PRO A 129 6.70 -18.17 -6.82
N LEU A 130 7.55 -19.12 -7.27
CA LEU A 130 7.08 -20.40 -7.81
C LEU A 130 8.05 -21.59 -7.61
N SER A 131 7.46 -22.72 -7.20
CA SER A 131 7.74 -24.16 -7.39
C SER A 131 9.14 -24.76 -7.72
N SER A 132 9.50 -25.77 -6.89
CA SER A 132 10.00 -27.14 -7.22
C SER A 132 11.17 -27.42 -8.19
N VAL A 133 12.19 -28.15 -7.70
CA VAL A 133 12.83 -29.31 -8.40
C VAL A 133 13.13 -30.44 -7.38
N GLN A 134 13.14 -31.68 -7.87
CA GLN A 134 13.06 -32.98 -7.17
C GLN A 134 14.39 -33.77 -7.15
N ARG A 135 14.61 -34.65 -6.15
CA ARG A 135 15.25 -36.00 -6.23
C ARG A 135 15.07 -36.75 -4.88
N VAL A 136 14.44 -37.94 -4.81
CA VAL A 136 14.96 -39.32 -5.01
C VAL A 136 15.88 -39.79 -3.85
N GLY A 137 15.74 -40.97 -3.22
CA GLY A 137 14.79 -42.11 -3.35
C GLY A 137 14.18 -42.52 -1.97
N ALA A 138 13.25 -43.48 -1.83
CA ALA A 138 13.21 -44.89 -2.26
C ALA A 138 14.26 -45.79 -1.52
N ASP A 139 13.93 -46.93 -0.87
CA ASP A 139 12.61 -47.52 -0.60
C ASP A 139 12.62 -48.67 0.46
N HIS A 140 11.42 -49.16 0.82
CA HIS A 140 11.07 -50.51 1.34
C HIS A 140 11.33 -50.95 2.81
N HIS A 141 10.59 -51.99 3.22
CA HIS A 141 10.49 -52.56 4.58
C HIS A 141 10.93 -54.05 4.65
N SER A 142 11.56 -54.45 5.76
CA SER A 142 11.42 -55.76 6.43
C SER A 142 12.43 -55.87 7.60
N SER A 143 12.33 -56.72 8.63
CA SER A 143 11.28 -57.54 9.25
C SER A 143 12.02 -58.46 10.27
N GLN A 144 11.34 -58.87 11.34
CA GLN A 144 11.66 -60.05 12.16
C GLN A 144 12.90 -60.00 13.10
N ALA A 145 12.95 -60.96 14.05
CA ALA A 145 13.83 -60.96 15.23
C ALA A 145 14.26 -62.39 15.62
N ARG A 146 15.39 -62.54 16.35
CA ARG A 146 15.65 -63.68 17.26
C ARG A 146 16.82 -63.45 18.25
N ALA A 147 16.55 -63.82 19.52
CA ALA A 147 17.40 -64.25 20.66
C ALA A 147 18.92 -63.97 20.77
N PHE A 148 19.35 -63.77 22.04
CA PHE A 148 20.74 -63.84 22.51
C PHE A 148 21.15 -65.28 22.90
N PRO A 149 22.46 -65.62 22.84
CA PRO A 149 23.07 -66.70 23.62
C PRO A 149 23.79 -66.19 24.89
N PRO A 150 23.91 -66.99 25.97
CA PRO A 150 24.76 -66.69 27.13
C PRO A 150 26.22 -67.12 26.93
N GLN A 151 27.11 -66.70 27.83
CA GLN A 151 28.53 -67.08 27.87
C GLN A 151 28.93 -67.65 29.25
N ASP A 152 29.94 -68.51 29.26
CA ASP A 152 30.38 -69.29 30.42
C ASP A 152 31.32 -68.53 31.38
N SER A 153 31.63 -69.16 32.53
CA SER A 153 32.68 -68.69 33.46
C SER A 153 33.59 -69.85 33.92
N PRO A 154 34.90 -69.61 34.21
CA PRO A 154 35.92 -70.64 34.01
C PRO A 154 36.45 -71.38 35.24
N ILE A 155 36.67 -72.67 35.02
CA ILE A 155 37.68 -73.60 35.56
C ILE A 155 38.76 -72.99 36.49
N LYS A 156 39.00 -73.66 37.63
CA LYS A 156 40.36 -73.82 38.20
C LYS A 156 40.65 -75.29 38.56
N LYS A 157 41.88 -75.70 38.24
CA LYS A 157 42.59 -76.98 38.51
C LYS A 157 43.93 -76.62 39.20
N PRO A 158 44.81 -77.57 39.60
CA PRO A 158 44.61 -78.84 40.32
C PRO A 158 45.61 -78.91 41.53
N HIS A 159 46.22 -80.09 41.76
CA HIS A 159 47.30 -80.46 42.71
C HIS A 159 46.83 -81.03 44.07
N LYS A 160 47.55 -81.97 44.70
CA LYS A 160 48.84 -82.65 44.36
C LYS A 160 48.85 -84.11 44.87
N HIS A 161 50.02 -84.76 44.78
CA HIS A 161 50.34 -86.07 45.41
C HIS A 161 50.19 -85.98 46.96
N HIS A 162 50.33 -87.01 47.81
CA HIS A 162 51.39 -88.04 47.88
C HIS A 162 50.99 -89.25 48.76
N ARG A 163 51.83 -90.31 48.69
CA ARG A 163 52.19 -91.28 49.75
C ARG A 163 51.06 -92.15 50.34
N GLY A 164 51.20 -93.46 50.15
CA GLY A 164 50.49 -94.46 50.96
C GLY A 164 51.27 -94.82 52.23
N THR A 165 50.55 -95.39 53.21
CA THR A 165 51.10 -96.11 54.38
C THR A 165 50.38 -97.46 54.48
N GLN A 166 51.08 -98.50 54.94
CA GLN A 166 50.62 -99.88 54.84
C GLN A 166 49.47 -100.23 55.79
N THR A 167 48.74 -101.29 55.42
CA THR A 167 47.80 -102.03 56.27
C THR A 167 48.47 -103.32 56.78
N LYS A 168 47.83 -104.04 57.71
CA LYS A 168 48.07 -105.47 58.07
C LYS A 168 49.32 -105.77 58.92
N THR A 169 49.37 -106.85 59.72
CA THR A 169 48.33 -107.81 60.17
C THR A 169 48.77 -108.51 61.48
N GLU A 170 47.82 -109.11 62.19
CA GLU A 170 48.01 -109.97 63.36
C GLU A 170 48.80 -111.28 63.08
N GLU A 171 49.27 -111.87 64.18
CA GLU A 171 49.54 -113.31 64.38
C GLU A 171 50.31 -114.12 63.32
N ALA A 172 51.49 -114.59 63.75
CA ALA A 172 52.14 -115.77 63.17
C ALA A 172 52.40 -116.79 64.29
N GLN A 173 51.92 -118.03 64.11
CA GLN A 173 52.55 -119.19 64.75
C GLN A 173 52.54 -120.39 63.78
N PRO A 174 53.71 -120.89 63.32
CA PRO A 174 53.76 -121.72 62.11
C PRO A 174 54.17 -123.19 62.34
N THR A 175 53.83 -124.02 61.34
CA THR A 175 54.57 -125.19 60.85
C THR A 175 55.15 -126.20 61.86
N ILE A 176 54.62 -127.43 61.82
CA ILE A 176 55.46 -128.62 61.95
C ILE A 176 56.43 -128.63 60.75
N LYS A 177 57.73 -128.80 61.01
CA LYS A 177 58.74 -128.93 59.95
C LYS A 177 58.97 -130.41 59.62
N ASN A 178 58.90 -130.76 58.34
CA ASN A 178 59.47 -132.01 57.86
C ASN A 178 60.99 -131.87 57.80
N ASP A 179 61.72 -132.91 58.22
CA ASP A 179 63.15 -133.00 57.99
C ASP A 179 63.43 -134.15 57.01
N ALA A 180 63.89 -133.78 55.82
CA ALA A 180 64.13 -134.69 54.69
C ALA A 180 65.52 -134.43 54.10
N SER A 181 66.52 -134.51 54.98
CA SER A 181 67.94 -134.40 54.62
C SER A 181 68.39 -135.59 53.76
N GLN A 182 68.32 -135.44 52.43
CA GLN A 182 69.51 -135.50 51.57
C GLN A 182 69.25 -135.10 50.11
N GLN A 183 70.16 -134.27 49.59
CA GLN A 183 70.53 -134.09 48.17
C GLN A 183 69.44 -134.10 47.09
N THR A 184 69.06 -132.90 46.61
CA THR A 184 69.13 -132.55 45.17
C THR A 184 68.86 -131.05 44.95
N SER A 185 69.10 -130.56 43.73
CA SER A 185 69.06 -129.13 43.33
C SER A 185 67.68 -128.46 43.33
N TYR A 186 66.65 -129.08 43.93
CA TYR A 186 65.27 -128.59 43.86
C TYR A 186 64.96 -127.45 44.83
N GLY A 187 65.72 -127.28 45.92
CA GLY A 187 65.43 -126.29 46.97
C GLY A 187 65.35 -124.83 46.48
N VAL A 188 66.23 -124.45 45.55
CA VAL A 188 66.20 -123.11 44.93
C VAL A 188 64.93 -122.92 44.07
N ALA A 189 64.58 -123.95 43.28
CA ALA A 189 63.42 -123.92 42.38
C ALA A 189 62.07 -124.03 43.11
N VAL A 190 62.04 -124.37 44.40
CA VAL A 190 60.84 -124.28 45.25
C VAL A 190 60.65 -122.85 45.74
N LEU A 191 61.70 -122.22 46.29
CA LEU A 191 61.67 -120.84 46.75
C LEU A 191 61.34 -119.85 45.62
N ASP A 192 61.91 -120.03 44.42
CA ASP A 192 61.57 -119.21 43.25
C ASP A 192 60.07 -119.27 42.91
N LYS A 193 59.42 -120.45 43.02
CA LYS A 193 57.99 -120.58 42.73
C LYS A 193 57.13 -119.82 43.73
N GLU A 194 57.45 -119.90 45.02
CA GLU A 194 56.73 -119.18 46.07
C GLU A 194 56.92 -117.66 45.95
N ILE A 195 58.13 -117.21 45.59
CA ILE A 195 58.43 -115.80 45.31
C ILE A 195 57.68 -115.30 44.06
N ILE A 196 57.62 -116.10 42.99
CA ILE A 196 56.85 -115.78 41.78
C ILE A 196 55.35 -115.65 42.11
N GLN A 197 54.76 -116.62 42.82
CA GLN A 197 53.36 -116.57 43.25
C GLN A 197 53.06 -115.36 44.14
N LEU A 198 53.93 -115.04 45.10
CA LEU A 198 53.79 -113.84 45.92
C LEU A 198 53.86 -112.56 45.08
N SER A 199 54.69 -112.53 44.02
CA SER A 199 54.73 -111.42 43.06
C SER A 199 53.42 -111.29 42.27
N GLU A 200 52.74 -112.40 41.95
CA GLU A 200 51.46 -112.41 41.24
C GLU A 200 50.33 -111.92 42.14
N TYR A 201 50.23 -112.41 43.38
CA TYR A 201 49.28 -111.88 44.36
C TYR A 201 49.51 -110.38 44.64
N LEU A 202 50.76 -109.91 44.69
CA LEU A 202 51.06 -108.49 44.86
C LEU A 202 50.61 -107.64 43.65
N LYS A 203 50.86 -108.11 42.42
CA LYS A 203 50.37 -107.46 41.18
C LYS A 203 48.84 -107.41 41.15
N GLU A 204 48.18 -108.51 41.49
CA GLU A 204 46.72 -108.62 41.48
C GLU A 204 46.07 -107.75 42.58
N ALA A 205 46.66 -107.70 43.77
CA ALA A 205 46.23 -106.79 44.84
C ALA A 205 46.34 -105.32 44.43
N LEU A 206 47.45 -104.92 43.80
CA LEU A 206 47.66 -103.56 43.29
C LEU A 206 46.67 -103.20 42.16
N GLN A 207 46.34 -104.15 41.28
CA GLN A 207 45.31 -103.99 40.25
C GLN A 207 43.92 -103.78 40.87
N ARG A 208 43.54 -104.60 41.88
CA ARG A 208 42.28 -104.41 42.62
C ARG A 208 42.22 -103.05 43.31
N GLU A 209 43.32 -102.60 43.92
CA GLU A 209 43.42 -101.29 44.57
C GLU A 209 43.22 -100.15 43.56
N LEU A 210 43.84 -100.24 42.37
CA LEU A 210 43.67 -99.25 41.30
C LEU A 210 42.22 -99.18 40.79
N VAL A 211 41.58 -100.34 40.59
CA VAL A 211 40.16 -100.42 40.19
C VAL A 211 39.23 -99.87 41.27
N LEU A 212 39.51 -100.13 42.56
CA LEU A 212 38.76 -99.56 43.67
C LEU A 212 38.91 -98.03 43.76
N LYS A 213 40.12 -97.50 43.56
CA LYS A 213 40.37 -96.05 43.46
C LYS A 213 39.61 -95.42 42.29
N GLN A 214 39.60 -96.05 41.11
CA GLN A 214 38.84 -95.58 39.96
C GLN A 214 37.32 -95.58 40.24
N LYS A 215 36.80 -96.65 40.84
CA LYS A 215 35.39 -96.73 41.27
C LYS A 215 35.04 -95.64 42.30
N MET A 216 35.93 -95.35 43.25
CA MET A 216 35.73 -94.28 44.24
C MET A 216 35.64 -92.90 43.58
N VAL A 217 36.52 -92.59 42.62
CA VAL A 217 36.46 -91.33 41.86
C VAL A 217 35.16 -91.20 41.06
N ILE A 218 34.70 -92.28 40.41
CA ILE A 218 33.43 -92.30 39.68
C ILE A 218 32.24 -92.10 40.63
N LEU A 219 32.22 -92.77 41.79
CA LEU A 219 31.15 -92.60 42.79
C LEU A 219 31.13 -91.18 43.38
N GLN A 220 32.30 -90.56 43.58
CA GLN A 220 32.42 -89.18 44.05
C GLN A 220 31.91 -88.17 43.01
N ASP A 221 32.22 -88.36 41.73
CA ASP A 221 31.72 -87.53 40.63
C ASP A 221 30.19 -87.66 40.47
N LEU A 222 29.67 -88.90 40.47
CA LEU A 222 28.23 -89.20 40.46
C LEU A 222 27.50 -88.57 41.64
N LEU A 223 28.04 -88.67 42.86
CA LEU A 223 27.47 -88.04 44.05
C LEU A 223 27.45 -86.51 43.92
N SER A 224 28.52 -85.89 43.43
CA SER A 224 28.56 -84.44 43.21
C SER A 224 27.52 -83.98 42.17
N THR A 225 27.31 -84.80 41.14
CA THR A 225 26.30 -84.56 40.10
C THR A 225 24.88 -84.76 40.61
N LEU A 226 24.64 -85.77 41.45
CA LEU A 226 23.34 -86.01 42.10
C LEU A 226 22.96 -84.86 43.06
N ILE A 227 23.89 -84.39 43.89
CA ILE A 227 23.67 -83.25 44.79
C ILE A 227 23.29 -82.00 43.97
N ARG A 228 24.10 -81.65 42.97
CA ARG A 228 23.84 -80.54 42.04
C ARG A 228 22.50 -80.66 41.32
N ALA A 229 22.09 -81.87 40.93
CA ALA A 229 20.79 -82.11 40.32
C ALA A 229 19.66 -81.86 41.33
N SER A 230 19.77 -82.37 42.56
CA SER A 230 18.77 -82.13 43.62
C SER A 230 18.64 -80.66 44.01
N ASP A 231 19.74 -79.92 44.12
CA ASP A 231 19.76 -78.46 44.34
C ASP A 231 19.05 -77.70 43.22
N SER A 232 19.19 -78.15 41.97
CA SER A 232 18.49 -77.56 40.82
C SER A 232 16.99 -77.88 40.87
N SER A 233 16.61 -79.09 41.27
CA SER A 233 15.22 -79.55 41.33
C SER A 233 14.42 -78.82 42.39
N TRP A 234 14.92 -78.73 43.63
CA TRP A 234 14.23 -78.02 44.71
C TRP A 234 14.15 -76.51 44.45
N LYS A 235 15.15 -75.93 43.78
CA LYS A 235 15.15 -74.54 43.33
C LYS A 235 14.14 -74.31 42.19
N GLY A 236 13.92 -75.29 41.32
CA GLY A 236 12.81 -75.30 40.35
C GLY A 236 11.47 -75.27 41.05
N GLN A 237 11.22 -76.24 41.94
CA GLN A 237 9.98 -76.39 42.71
C GLN A 237 9.58 -75.10 43.46
N LEU A 238 10.53 -74.49 44.19
CA LEU A 238 10.29 -73.25 44.93
C LEU A 238 9.89 -72.07 44.02
N ASN A 239 10.45 -72.00 42.81
CA ASN A 239 10.07 -70.96 41.84
C ASN A 239 8.68 -71.25 41.24
N GLU A 240 8.34 -72.51 40.98
CA GLU A 240 7.02 -72.91 40.50
C GLU A 240 5.93 -72.56 41.53
N ASP A 241 6.14 -72.89 42.80
CA ASP A 241 5.16 -72.61 43.86
C ASP A 241 5.03 -71.09 44.15
N LYS A 242 6.12 -70.33 43.99
CA LYS A 242 6.08 -68.86 43.98
C LYS A 242 5.28 -68.28 42.80
N LEU A 243 5.31 -68.92 41.63
CA LEU A 243 4.51 -68.54 40.47
C LEU A 243 3.03 -68.93 40.65
N LYS A 244 2.73 -70.13 41.18
CA LYS A 244 1.36 -70.53 41.57
C LYS A 244 0.74 -69.55 42.57
N GLY A 245 1.52 -69.10 43.56
CA GLY A 245 1.08 -68.09 44.52
C GLY A 245 0.66 -66.76 43.86
N LYS A 246 1.46 -66.29 42.88
CA LYS A 246 1.11 -65.09 42.09
C LYS A 246 -0.11 -65.31 41.19
N LEU A 247 -0.21 -66.48 40.54
CA LEU A 247 -1.34 -66.81 39.67
C LEU A 247 -2.66 -66.74 40.45
N ARG A 248 -2.73 -67.42 41.60
CA ARG A 248 -3.89 -67.38 42.52
C ARG A 248 -4.24 -65.97 42.97
N SER A 249 -3.26 -65.09 43.21
CA SER A 249 -3.55 -63.71 43.62
C SER A 249 -4.15 -62.88 42.48
N LEU A 250 -3.76 -63.12 41.22
CA LEU A 250 -4.35 -62.48 40.05
C LEU A 250 -5.73 -63.05 39.72
N GLU A 251 -5.92 -64.37 39.85
CA GLU A 251 -7.23 -65.04 39.70
C GLU A 251 -8.24 -64.48 40.72
N ASN A 252 -7.84 -64.33 41.99
CA ASN A 252 -8.66 -63.71 43.03
C ASN A 252 -8.98 -62.23 42.76
N GLN A 253 -8.06 -61.47 42.16
CA GLN A 253 -8.33 -60.09 41.75
C GLN A 253 -9.35 -60.04 40.61
N LEU A 254 -9.17 -60.87 39.57
CA LEU A 254 -10.12 -60.97 38.45
C LEU A 254 -11.51 -61.40 38.95
N TYR A 255 -11.59 -62.46 39.76
CA TYR A 255 -12.84 -62.95 40.34
C TYR A 255 -13.54 -61.88 41.19
N THR A 256 -12.83 -61.19 42.09
CA THR A 256 -13.44 -60.15 42.92
C THR A 256 -13.83 -58.90 42.13
N CYS A 257 -13.16 -58.58 41.02
CA CYS A 257 -13.65 -57.57 40.06
C CYS A 257 -14.94 -58.05 39.39
N THR A 258 -14.96 -59.23 38.80
CA THR A 258 -16.14 -59.82 38.13
C THR A 258 -17.35 -59.93 39.05
N GLN A 259 -17.15 -60.25 40.34
CA GLN A 259 -18.23 -60.35 41.33
C GLN A 259 -18.73 -58.99 41.84
N LYS A 260 -17.87 -57.96 41.89
CA LYS A 260 -18.26 -56.60 42.32
C LYS A 260 -19.06 -55.84 41.27
N TYR A 261 -18.81 -56.08 39.99
CA TYR A 261 -19.57 -55.48 38.90
C TYR A 261 -20.71 -56.41 38.46
N SER A 262 -21.93 -56.12 38.92
CA SER A 262 -23.14 -56.73 38.35
C SER A 262 -23.11 -56.57 36.81
N PRO A 263 -23.37 -57.64 36.02
CA PRO A 263 -23.36 -57.55 34.56
C PRO A 263 -24.29 -56.46 34.01
N TRP A 264 -25.40 -56.18 34.70
CA TRP A 264 -26.32 -55.09 34.37
C TRP A 264 -25.72 -53.71 34.63
N GLY A 265 -25.00 -53.53 35.74
CA GLY A 265 -24.28 -52.30 36.07
C GLY A 265 -23.14 -52.01 35.09
N MET A 266 -22.37 -53.05 34.72
CA MET A 266 -21.32 -52.95 33.70
C MET A 266 -21.91 -52.54 32.33
N LYS A 267 -23.02 -53.19 31.91
CA LYS A 267 -23.73 -52.84 30.68
C LYS A 267 -24.27 -51.40 30.71
N LYS A 268 -24.78 -50.93 31.86
CA LYS A 268 -25.27 -49.55 32.03
C LYS A 268 -24.15 -48.53 31.81
N VAL A 269 -22.99 -48.71 32.45
CA VAL A 269 -21.84 -47.80 32.27
C VAL A 269 -21.31 -47.82 30.84
N LEU A 270 -21.26 -48.98 30.18
CA LEU A 270 -20.86 -49.08 28.77
C LEU A 270 -21.83 -48.31 27.84
N MET A 271 -23.14 -48.38 28.11
CA MET A 271 -24.15 -47.62 27.37
C MET A 271 -24.01 -46.11 27.60
N GLU A 272 -23.87 -45.68 28.86
CA GLU A 272 -23.65 -44.27 29.22
C GLU A 272 -22.37 -43.68 28.60
N MET A 273 -21.31 -44.48 28.45
CA MET A 273 -20.05 -44.08 27.80
C MET A 273 -20.18 -43.99 26.28
N GLU A 274 -20.93 -44.90 25.65
CA GLU A 274 -21.20 -44.88 24.21
C GLU A 274 -22.13 -43.70 23.85
N ASP A 275 -23.15 -43.42 24.67
CA ASP A 275 -24.00 -42.22 24.54
C ASP A 275 -23.19 -40.92 24.68
N GLN A 276 -22.25 -40.86 25.64
CA GLN A 276 -21.33 -39.73 25.79
C GLN A 276 -20.44 -39.56 24.56
N LYS A 277 -19.80 -40.65 24.10
CA LYS A 277 -18.97 -40.66 22.88
C LYS A 277 -19.75 -40.13 21.67
N ASN A 278 -20.97 -40.64 21.45
CA ASN A 278 -21.81 -40.23 20.33
C ASN A 278 -22.27 -38.76 20.48
N SER A 279 -22.52 -38.28 21.70
CA SER A 279 -22.79 -36.87 21.96
C SER A 279 -21.58 -35.95 21.68
N TYR A 280 -20.35 -36.38 22.00
CA TYR A 280 -19.13 -35.64 21.66
C TYR A 280 -18.85 -35.65 20.15
N GLU A 281 -19.04 -36.79 19.48
CA GLU A 281 -18.87 -36.91 18.04
C GLU A 281 -19.89 -36.04 17.27
N GLN A 282 -21.15 -36.02 17.72
CA GLN A 282 -22.19 -35.17 17.14
C GLN A 282 -21.87 -33.67 17.31
N LYS A 283 -21.48 -33.24 18.52
CA LYS A 283 -21.05 -31.84 18.76
C LYS A 283 -19.82 -31.45 17.94
N ALA A 284 -18.89 -32.40 17.73
CA ALA A 284 -17.74 -32.18 16.86
C ALA A 284 -18.20 -31.96 15.39
N LYS A 285 -19.08 -32.82 14.86
CA LYS A 285 -19.67 -32.67 13.52
C LYS A 285 -20.41 -31.34 13.35
N GLU A 286 -21.26 -30.96 14.32
CA GLU A 286 -21.99 -29.69 14.32
C GLU A 286 -21.05 -28.49 14.32
N SER A 287 -19.98 -28.52 15.14
CA SER A 287 -18.98 -27.43 15.15
C SER A 287 -18.19 -27.34 13.84
N LEU A 288 -17.85 -28.48 13.22
CA LEU A 288 -17.17 -28.52 11.92
C LEU A 288 -18.07 -28.03 10.80
N GLN A 289 -19.35 -28.43 10.78
CA GLN A 289 -20.33 -27.91 9.83
C GLN A 289 -20.47 -26.39 9.96
N LYS A 290 -20.63 -25.87 11.18
CA LYS A 290 -20.71 -24.43 11.43
C LYS A 290 -19.46 -23.69 10.93
N VAL A 291 -18.26 -24.22 11.20
CA VAL A 291 -17.00 -23.61 10.72
C VAL A 291 -16.88 -23.66 9.19
N LEU A 292 -17.43 -24.69 8.53
CA LEU A 292 -17.51 -24.76 7.07
C LEU A 292 -18.51 -23.74 6.51
N GLU A 293 -19.68 -23.56 7.13
CA GLU A 293 -20.67 -22.54 6.76
C GLU A 293 -20.10 -21.12 6.93
N GLU A 294 -19.44 -20.84 8.06
CA GLU A 294 -18.73 -19.59 8.32
C GLU A 294 -17.64 -19.36 7.27
N LYS A 295 -16.80 -20.37 6.96
CA LYS A 295 -15.78 -20.32 5.90
C LYS A 295 -16.40 -19.98 4.54
N MET A 296 -17.45 -20.68 4.13
CA MET A 296 -18.12 -20.44 2.83
C MET A 296 -18.69 -19.02 2.76
N SER A 297 -19.24 -18.49 3.86
CA SER A 297 -19.71 -17.10 3.92
C SER A 297 -18.58 -16.09 3.80
N ALA A 298 -17.42 -16.35 4.42
CA ALA A 298 -16.23 -15.50 4.34
C ALA A 298 -15.59 -15.54 2.94
N GLU A 299 -15.58 -16.70 2.27
CA GLU A 299 -15.11 -16.81 0.88
C GLU A 299 -16.05 -16.07 -0.10
N GLN A 300 -17.37 -16.12 0.11
CA GLN A 300 -18.33 -15.33 -0.68
C GLN A 300 -18.13 -13.82 -0.46
N GLN A 301 -17.93 -13.38 0.79
CA GLN A 301 -17.62 -11.99 1.11
C GLN A 301 -16.30 -11.54 0.48
N LEU A 302 -15.25 -12.36 0.55
CA LEU A 302 -13.94 -12.08 -0.06
C LEU A 302 -14.05 -11.94 -1.59
N GLN A 303 -14.78 -12.82 -2.26
CA GLN A 303 -15.02 -12.67 -3.70
C GLN A 303 -15.85 -11.40 -4.02
N SER A 304 -16.78 -11.02 -3.15
CA SER A 304 -17.55 -9.79 -3.31
C SER A 304 -16.66 -8.55 -3.18
N THR A 305 -15.78 -8.50 -2.17
CA THR A 305 -14.87 -7.36 -1.98
C THR A 305 -13.81 -7.31 -3.06
N GLN A 306 -13.28 -8.44 -3.53
CA GLN A 306 -12.39 -8.53 -4.69
C GLN A 306 -13.02 -7.95 -5.96
N ARG A 307 -14.28 -8.27 -6.27
CA ARG A 307 -15.01 -7.68 -7.41
C ARG A 307 -15.19 -6.17 -7.25
N SER A 308 -15.53 -5.69 -6.05
CA SER A 308 -15.66 -4.25 -5.79
C SER A 308 -14.32 -3.50 -5.84
N LEU A 309 -13.21 -4.18 -5.49
CA LEU A 309 -11.86 -3.62 -5.56
C LEU A 309 -11.43 -3.47 -7.02
N ALA A 310 -11.57 -4.51 -7.84
CA ALA A 310 -11.26 -4.43 -9.28
C ALA A 310 -12.06 -3.32 -10.00
N LEU A 311 -13.35 -3.16 -9.66
CA LEU A 311 -14.19 -2.07 -10.18
C LEU A 311 -13.77 -0.68 -9.68
N ALA A 312 -13.13 -0.57 -8.51
CA ALA A 312 -12.57 0.68 -8.01
C ALA A 312 -11.19 0.97 -8.63
N GLU A 313 -10.37 -0.05 -8.85
CA GLU A 313 -9.08 0.03 -9.54
C GLU A 313 -9.26 0.49 -10.99
N GLN A 314 -10.18 -0.14 -11.75
CA GLN A 314 -10.57 0.30 -13.09
C GLN A 314 -10.97 1.79 -13.12
N LYS A 315 -11.83 2.22 -12.19
CA LYS A 315 -12.25 3.63 -12.10
C LYS A 315 -11.09 4.57 -11.77
N CYS A 316 -10.15 4.15 -10.93
CA CYS A 316 -8.92 4.92 -10.66
C CYS A 316 -7.97 4.99 -11.87
N GLU A 317 -8.05 4.05 -12.82
CA GLU A 317 -7.36 4.14 -14.11
C GLU A 317 -8.11 5.06 -15.09
N GLU A 318 -9.44 4.96 -15.18
CA GLU A 318 -10.29 5.86 -15.97
C GLU A 318 -10.10 7.34 -15.56
N TRP A 319 -10.15 7.66 -14.27
CA TRP A 319 -9.90 9.01 -13.76
C TRP A 319 -8.46 9.49 -14.01
N ARG A 320 -7.48 8.58 -13.98
CA ARG A 320 -6.08 8.92 -14.26
C ARG A 320 -5.88 9.26 -15.73
N ASN A 321 -6.50 8.51 -16.63
CA ASN A 321 -6.43 8.74 -18.06
C ASN A 321 -7.11 10.07 -18.43
N GLN A 322 -8.27 10.38 -17.84
CA GLN A 322 -8.93 11.68 -17.98
C GLN A 322 -8.11 12.85 -17.41
N TYR A 323 -7.39 12.63 -16.30
CA TYR A 323 -6.51 13.64 -15.73
C TYR A 323 -5.29 13.91 -16.64
N GLU A 324 -4.66 12.87 -17.18
CA GLU A 324 -3.52 13.03 -18.08
C GLU A 324 -3.93 13.64 -19.43
N SER A 325 -5.07 13.28 -20.02
CA SER A 325 -5.58 13.92 -21.24
C SER A 325 -5.89 15.41 -21.00
N LEU A 326 -6.62 15.75 -19.94
CA LEU A 326 -6.89 17.14 -19.57
C LEU A 326 -5.59 17.94 -19.33
N LYS A 327 -4.57 17.29 -18.75
CA LYS A 327 -3.23 17.86 -18.55
C LYS A 327 -2.44 17.98 -19.86
N GLU A 328 -2.78 17.24 -20.91
CA GLU A 328 -2.28 17.45 -22.27
C GLU A 328 -3.02 18.61 -22.95
N ASP A 329 -4.34 18.71 -22.80
CA ASP A 329 -5.16 19.84 -23.28
C ASP A 329 -4.67 21.17 -22.66
N TRP A 330 -4.43 21.22 -21.35
CA TRP A 330 -3.84 22.40 -20.69
C TRP A 330 -2.44 22.75 -21.21
N ARG A 331 -1.64 21.75 -21.60
CA ARG A 331 -0.31 21.99 -22.20
C ARG A 331 -0.44 22.50 -23.65
N ALA A 332 -1.40 22.00 -24.42
CA ALA A 332 -1.71 22.44 -25.78
C ALA A 332 -2.26 23.87 -25.81
N LEU A 333 -3.27 24.17 -24.99
CA LEU A 333 -3.78 25.54 -24.79
C LEU A 333 -2.67 26.48 -24.31
N GLY A 334 -1.81 26.00 -23.41
CA GLY A 334 -0.61 26.70 -22.97
C GLY A 334 0.48 26.87 -24.04
N THR A 335 0.44 26.16 -25.18
CA THR A 335 1.24 26.47 -26.38
C THR A 335 0.55 27.47 -27.30
N GLN A 336 -0.76 27.31 -27.54
CA GLN A 336 -1.56 28.23 -28.36
C GLN A 336 -1.56 29.65 -27.80
N HIS A 337 -1.65 29.81 -26.47
CA HIS A 337 -1.58 31.12 -25.83
C HIS A 337 -0.25 31.84 -26.11
N ARG A 338 0.89 31.14 -25.98
CA ARG A 338 2.23 31.70 -26.25
C ARG A 338 2.46 32.04 -27.73
N GLU A 339 1.86 31.26 -28.63
CA GLU A 339 1.86 31.56 -30.06
C GLU A 339 1.07 32.85 -30.34
N LEU A 340 -0.14 32.99 -29.76
CA LEU A 340 -0.94 34.22 -29.86
C LEU A 340 -0.24 35.44 -29.21
N GLU A 341 0.45 35.27 -28.08
CA GLU A 341 1.29 36.33 -27.48
C GLU A 341 2.42 36.75 -28.43
N SER A 342 3.08 35.79 -29.09
CA SER A 342 4.12 36.08 -30.10
C SER A 342 3.55 36.84 -31.30
N GLN A 343 2.40 36.41 -31.82
CA GLN A 343 1.69 37.08 -32.91
C GLN A 343 1.25 38.51 -32.52
N LEU A 344 0.76 38.72 -31.29
CA LEU A 344 0.43 40.04 -30.76
C LEU A 344 1.66 40.95 -30.68
N HIS A 345 2.80 40.45 -30.21
CA HIS A 345 4.05 41.23 -30.22
C HIS A 345 4.53 41.56 -31.65
N VAL A 346 4.37 40.64 -32.62
CA VAL A 346 4.66 40.91 -34.04
C VAL A 346 3.72 41.96 -34.62
N LEU A 347 2.43 41.95 -34.28
CA LEU A 347 1.46 42.97 -34.70
C LEU A 347 1.74 44.33 -34.05
N GLN A 348 2.06 44.35 -32.76
CA GLN A 348 2.50 45.54 -32.02
C GLN A 348 3.75 46.17 -32.66
N SER A 349 4.73 45.35 -33.02
CA SER A 349 5.95 45.80 -33.73
C SER A 349 5.62 46.39 -35.10
N LYS A 350 4.69 45.79 -35.85
CA LYS A 350 4.23 46.30 -37.15
C LYS A 350 3.47 47.62 -37.02
N LEU A 351 2.64 47.78 -35.98
CA LEU A 351 1.89 48.99 -35.69
C LEU A 351 2.83 50.15 -35.33
N GLN A 352 3.78 49.93 -34.42
CA GLN A 352 4.82 50.92 -34.12
C GLN A 352 5.66 51.28 -35.36
N GLY A 353 5.90 50.30 -36.25
CA GLY A 353 6.51 50.47 -37.57
C GLY A 353 5.59 51.14 -38.61
N ALA A 354 4.33 51.44 -38.29
CA ALA A 354 3.42 52.29 -39.06
C ALA A 354 3.32 53.69 -38.44
N ASP A 355 3.07 53.79 -37.13
CA ASP A 355 2.99 55.05 -36.38
C ASP A 355 4.23 55.93 -36.59
N SER A 356 5.41 55.32 -36.68
CA SER A 356 6.68 55.99 -36.98
C SER A 356 6.78 56.53 -38.42
N ARG A 357 6.23 55.82 -39.42
CA ARG A 357 6.16 56.29 -40.81
C ARG A 357 5.11 57.38 -40.98
N ASP A 358 3.95 57.24 -40.34
CA ASP A 358 2.91 58.26 -40.34
C ASP A 358 3.37 59.52 -39.60
N SER A 359 4.17 59.39 -38.53
CA SER A 359 4.83 60.52 -37.87
C SER A 359 5.81 61.26 -38.80
N GLN A 360 6.59 60.52 -39.59
CA GLN A 360 7.48 61.10 -40.61
C GLN A 360 6.69 61.78 -41.74
N MET A 361 5.63 61.14 -42.24
CA MET A 361 4.76 61.71 -43.27
C MET A 361 4.07 63.00 -42.79
N ASN A 362 3.52 62.99 -41.58
CA ASN A 362 2.93 64.17 -40.94
C ASN A 362 3.98 65.25 -40.58
N GLN A 363 5.27 64.92 -40.49
CA GLN A 363 6.33 65.92 -40.40
C GLN A 363 6.66 66.53 -41.78
N ALA A 364 6.73 65.71 -42.83
CA ALA A 364 6.93 66.18 -44.21
C ALA A 364 5.77 67.06 -44.69
N LEU A 365 4.52 66.69 -44.40
CA LEU A 365 3.33 67.50 -44.72
C LEU A 365 3.40 68.88 -44.05
N ARG A 366 3.71 68.96 -42.75
CA ARG A 366 3.86 70.24 -42.05
C ARG A 366 4.99 71.12 -42.59
N LEU A 367 6.08 70.52 -43.09
CA LEU A 367 7.14 71.28 -43.77
C LEU A 367 6.63 71.85 -45.10
N LEU A 368 5.93 71.05 -45.90
CA LEU A 368 5.36 71.48 -47.18
C LEU A 368 4.23 72.52 -47.01
N GLU A 369 3.42 72.41 -45.94
CA GLU A 369 2.43 73.41 -45.54
C GLU A 369 3.08 74.75 -45.15
N ASN A 370 4.19 74.71 -44.41
CA ASN A 370 4.96 75.91 -44.09
C ASN A 370 5.58 76.55 -45.34
N GLU A 371 6.21 75.75 -46.22
CA GLU A 371 6.74 76.23 -47.50
C GLU A 371 5.64 76.85 -48.38
N HIS A 372 4.46 76.23 -48.41
CA HIS A 372 3.30 76.77 -49.12
C HIS A 372 2.83 78.10 -48.54
N GLN A 373 2.76 78.24 -47.21
CA GLN A 373 2.43 79.50 -46.53
C GLN A 373 3.49 80.60 -46.78
N GLU A 374 4.78 80.26 -46.77
CA GLU A 374 5.86 81.20 -47.09
C GLU A 374 5.80 81.68 -48.55
N LEU A 375 5.47 80.78 -49.48
CA LEU A 375 5.25 81.10 -50.89
C LEU A 375 3.98 81.95 -51.08
N GLN A 376 2.89 81.64 -50.38
CA GLN A 376 1.65 82.43 -50.38
C GLN A 376 1.91 83.86 -49.90
N ALA A 377 2.54 84.02 -48.74
CA ALA A 377 2.93 85.33 -48.19
C ALA A 377 3.99 86.06 -49.04
N LYS A 378 4.71 85.35 -49.94
CA LYS A 378 5.59 85.97 -50.95
C LYS A 378 4.81 86.43 -52.19
N ILE A 379 3.80 85.68 -52.61
CA ILE A 379 2.88 86.08 -53.70
C ILE A 379 2.08 87.31 -53.27
N GLU A 380 1.52 87.34 -52.07
CA GLU A 380 0.76 88.48 -51.53
C GLU A 380 1.59 89.76 -51.47
N ARG A 381 2.86 89.68 -51.04
CA ARG A 381 3.80 90.81 -51.10
C ARG A 381 4.04 91.29 -52.54
N LEU A 382 4.33 90.37 -53.47
CA LEU A 382 4.55 90.69 -54.88
C LEU A 382 3.29 91.19 -55.61
N GLN A 383 2.09 90.90 -55.09
CA GLN A 383 0.83 91.51 -55.52
C GLN A 383 0.72 92.93 -54.97
N GLY A 384 0.95 93.16 -53.67
CA GLY A 384 0.98 94.50 -53.08
C GLY A 384 1.99 95.44 -53.74
N ASP A 385 3.22 94.96 -54.00
CA ASP A 385 4.25 95.70 -54.73
C ASP A 385 3.82 96.03 -56.16
N ARG A 386 3.10 95.12 -56.83
CA ARG A 386 2.55 95.33 -58.18
C ARG A 386 1.42 96.35 -58.16
N ASP A 387 0.51 96.28 -57.20
CA ASP A 387 -0.66 97.17 -57.14
C ASP A 387 -0.27 98.59 -56.71
N LEU A 388 0.79 98.72 -55.90
CA LEU A 388 1.47 100.00 -55.65
C LEU A 388 2.08 100.54 -56.95
N CYS A 389 2.86 99.74 -57.68
CA CYS A 389 3.45 100.14 -58.96
C CYS A 389 2.40 100.47 -60.04
N ASN A 390 1.29 99.74 -60.10
CA ASN A 390 0.13 100.04 -60.94
C ASN A 390 -0.44 101.42 -60.57
N SER A 391 -0.59 101.71 -59.27
CA SER A 391 -1.08 103.00 -58.78
C SER A 391 -0.14 104.17 -59.12
N ASP A 392 1.18 103.96 -58.97
CA ASP A 392 2.21 104.95 -59.35
C ASP A 392 2.21 105.20 -60.86
N THR A 393 2.12 104.15 -61.69
CA THR A 393 2.03 104.32 -63.16
C THR A 393 0.73 104.98 -63.59
N GLN A 394 -0.38 104.76 -62.89
CA GLN A 394 -1.67 105.44 -63.14
C GLN A 394 -1.57 106.94 -62.80
N ASP A 395 -1.04 107.32 -61.64
CA ASP A 395 -0.86 108.75 -61.32
C ASP A 395 0.19 109.42 -62.22
N LEU A 396 1.27 108.72 -62.62
CA LEU A 396 2.19 109.22 -63.64
C LEU A 396 1.50 109.40 -65.00
N GLN A 397 0.60 108.48 -65.39
CA GLN A 397 -0.17 108.62 -66.63
C GLN A 397 -1.19 109.76 -66.55
N ASP A 398 -1.82 109.99 -65.39
CA ASP A 398 -2.74 111.11 -65.21
C ASP A 398 -2.02 112.46 -65.04
N LYS A 399 -0.79 112.48 -64.48
CA LYS A 399 0.13 113.62 -64.57
C LYS A 399 0.53 113.91 -66.01
N LEU A 400 0.81 112.88 -66.81
CA LEU A 400 1.09 113.02 -68.24
C LEU A 400 -0.11 113.60 -68.98
N LYS A 401 -1.33 113.05 -68.80
CA LYS A 401 -2.57 113.60 -69.39
C LYS A 401 -2.78 115.06 -69.03
N ARG A 402 -2.64 115.44 -67.75
CA ARG A 402 -2.74 116.85 -67.31
C ARG A 402 -1.71 117.73 -68.02
N SER A 403 -0.47 117.26 -68.20
CA SER A 403 0.56 117.99 -68.93
C SER A 403 0.31 118.04 -70.45
N GLU A 404 -0.32 117.02 -71.03
CA GLU A 404 -0.77 117.02 -72.43
C GLU A 404 -1.98 117.96 -72.63
N GLU A 405 -2.92 118.00 -71.69
CA GLU A 405 -4.05 118.95 -71.64
C GLU A 405 -3.55 120.39 -71.49
N GLU A 406 -2.60 120.65 -70.59
CA GLU A 406 -1.89 121.92 -70.44
C GLU A 406 -1.16 122.30 -71.74
N LYS A 407 -0.46 121.36 -72.38
CA LYS A 407 0.21 121.57 -73.67
C LYS A 407 -0.79 121.88 -74.79
N ILE A 408 -1.96 121.24 -74.82
CA ILE A 408 -3.03 121.52 -75.78
C ILE A 408 -3.68 122.88 -75.50
N ALA A 409 -3.87 123.25 -74.23
CA ALA A 409 -4.35 124.57 -73.82
C ALA A 409 -3.34 125.68 -74.18
N LEU A 410 -2.03 125.45 -73.98
CA LEU A 410 -0.97 126.33 -74.43
C LEU A 410 -0.86 126.38 -75.95
N MET A 411 -1.05 125.27 -76.66
CA MET A 411 -1.05 125.22 -78.13
C MET A 411 -2.24 125.99 -78.72
N THR A 412 -3.43 125.84 -78.16
CA THR A 412 -4.60 126.66 -78.54
C THR A 412 -4.43 128.12 -78.12
N ARG A 413 -3.74 128.42 -77.02
CA ARG A 413 -3.34 129.80 -76.66
C ARG A 413 -2.34 130.39 -77.64
N ILE A 414 -1.39 129.60 -78.14
CA ILE A 414 -0.46 129.98 -79.20
C ILE A 414 -1.22 130.19 -80.52
N GLN A 415 -2.18 129.33 -80.88
CA GLN A 415 -3.04 129.55 -82.06
C GLN A 415 -3.93 130.80 -81.92
N GLN A 416 -4.45 131.09 -80.73
CA GLN A 416 -5.14 132.36 -80.44
C GLN A 416 -4.21 133.55 -80.66
N LEU A 417 -2.98 133.51 -80.12
CA LEU A 417 -1.98 134.56 -80.31
C LEU A 417 -1.52 134.68 -81.76
N GLN A 418 -1.37 133.57 -82.49
CA GLN A 418 -1.08 133.57 -83.93
C GLN A 418 -2.24 134.18 -84.72
N SER A 419 -3.50 133.88 -84.39
CA SER A 419 -4.67 134.51 -85.03
C SER A 419 -4.76 136.01 -84.73
N LEU A 420 -4.38 136.45 -83.53
CA LEU A 420 -4.29 137.88 -83.17
C LEU A 420 -3.14 138.58 -83.91
N LEU A 421 -1.98 137.92 -84.04
CA LEU A 421 -0.85 138.40 -84.83
C LEU A 421 -1.20 138.48 -86.33
N GLN A 422 -1.94 137.50 -86.84
CA GLN A 422 -2.42 137.43 -88.21
C GLN A 422 -3.48 138.51 -88.48
N ASN A 423 -4.37 138.78 -87.51
CA ASN A 423 -5.30 139.91 -87.56
C ASN A 423 -4.59 141.28 -87.50
N GLN A 424 -3.39 141.37 -86.92
CA GLN A 424 -2.55 142.58 -86.99
C GLN A 424 -1.73 142.67 -88.30
N SER A 425 -1.33 141.55 -88.89
CA SER A 425 -0.61 141.54 -90.18
C SER A 425 -1.53 141.76 -91.40
N LEU A 426 -2.83 141.51 -91.28
CA LEU A 426 -3.81 141.62 -92.36
C LEU A 426 -4.44 143.02 -92.55
N GLN A 427 -3.89 144.07 -91.94
CA GLN A 427 -4.35 145.45 -92.18
C GLN A 427 -3.44 146.28 -93.11
N LEU A 428 -2.40 145.68 -93.70
CA LEU A 428 -1.64 146.26 -94.81
C LEU A 428 -1.35 145.22 -95.89
N GLN A 429 -1.43 145.66 -97.14
CA GLN A 429 -1.09 144.95 -98.39
C GLN A 429 -2.01 143.80 -98.82
N GLU A 430 -3.12 144.18 -99.46
CA GLU A 430 -3.82 143.31 -100.41
C GLU A 430 -2.94 143.07 -101.66
N GLN A 431 -2.71 141.80 -102.07
CA GLN A 431 -2.91 141.35 -103.46
C GLN A 431 -2.64 139.84 -103.70
N GLU A 432 -3.15 139.36 -104.84
CA GLU A 432 -2.82 138.12 -105.59
C GLU A 432 -3.06 136.72 -104.96
N LYS A 433 -4.30 136.24 -105.15
CA LYS A 433 -4.66 135.12 -106.04
C LYS A 433 -3.91 133.76 -105.97
N LEU A 434 -4.77 132.72 -105.86
CA LEU A 434 -4.85 131.49 -106.68
C LEU A 434 -4.03 130.22 -106.33
N LEU A 435 -4.80 129.18 -105.95
CA LEU A 435 -4.95 127.87 -106.65
C LEU A 435 -4.33 126.58 -106.02
N LYS A 436 -5.22 125.60 -105.71
CA LYS A 436 -5.00 124.12 -105.65
C LYS A 436 -4.12 123.56 -104.50
N LYS A 437 -4.19 122.27 -104.09
CA LYS A 437 -5.19 121.16 -104.30
C LYS A 437 -4.81 119.92 -103.45
N ASP A 438 -5.82 119.23 -102.88
CA ASP A 438 -5.81 117.83 -102.35
C ASP A 438 -4.76 117.53 -101.24
N GLU A 439 -4.67 116.37 -100.57
CA GLU A 439 -5.26 115.02 -100.80
C GLU A 439 -5.65 114.33 -99.47
N ALA A 440 -6.21 113.10 -99.51
CA ALA A 440 -7.15 112.62 -98.48
C ALA A 440 -6.89 111.22 -97.87
N LEU A 441 -7.23 111.08 -96.57
CA LEU A 441 -7.77 109.86 -95.91
C LEU A 441 -6.85 108.59 -95.91
N PRO A 442 -7.29 107.37 -95.49
CA PRO A 442 -8.28 106.93 -94.48
C PRO A 442 -7.70 105.88 -93.46
N VAL A 443 -8.59 105.11 -92.79
CA VAL A 443 -8.39 103.77 -92.15
C VAL A 443 -7.74 103.78 -90.75
N CYS A 444 -8.44 103.56 -89.62
CA CYS A 444 -9.19 102.38 -89.11
C CYS A 444 -8.26 101.24 -88.57
N SER A 445 -8.61 100.41 -87.57
CA SER A 445 -9.93 100.16 -86.90
C SER A 445 -9.81 99.68 -85.43
N ALA A 446 -10.81 100.05 -84.63
CA ALA A 446 -11.57 99.27 -83.61
C ALA A 446 -10.93 98.21 -82.67
N LYS A 447 -11.31 98.31 -81.39
CA LYS A 447 -11.49 97.23 -80.36
C LYS A 447 -12.62 96.24 -80.80
N PRO A 448 -13.01 95.13 -80.12
CA PRO A 448 -12.76 94.66 -78.73
C PRO A 448 -12.35 93.15 -78.69
N SER A 449 -12.70 92.22 -77.77
CA SER A 449 -13.51 92.17 -76.53
C SER A 449 -13.18 90.98 -75.60
N HIS A 450 -13.06 91.26 -74.30
CA HIS A 450 -13.73 90.65 -73.12
C HIS A 450 -14.09 89.13 -73.01
N ASN A 451 -13.94 88.69 -71.74
CA ASN A 451 -14.66 87.64 -70.98
C ASN A 451 -14.03 86.25 -70.78
N GLU A 452 -14.17 85.82 -69.52
CA GLU A 452 -13.83 84.51 -68.94
C GLU A 452 -14.91 83.45 -69.25
N VAL A 453 -14.63 82.18 -68.92
CA VAL A 453 -15.41 81.32 -67.98
C VAL A 453 -15.04 79.83 -68.18
N GLU A 454 -14.47 79.22 -67.13
CA GLU A 454 -14.44 77.76 -66.88
C GLU A 454 -15.87 77.26 -66.50
N PRO A 455 -16.29 76.00 -66.73
CA PRO A 455 -15.56 74.86 -66.14
C PRO A 455 -15.66 73.46 -66.82
N GLU A 456 -14.85 72.54 -66.27
CA GLU A 456 -15.10 71.10 -66.05
C GLU A 456 -15.56 70.17 -67.21
N SER A 457 -14.84 69.05 -67.42
CA SER A 457 -15.22 67.74 -66.82
C SER A 457 -14.52 66.51 -67.47
N ALA A 458 -14.73 65.33 -66.85
CA ALA A 458 -14.64 63.98 -67.44
C ALA A 458 -13.26 63.44 -67.90
N GLY A 459 -12.38 63.12 -66.94
CA GLY A 459 -11.19 62.29 -67.17
C GLY A 459 -11.49 60.82 -67.55
N LYS A 460 -10.57 60.16 -68.25
CA LYS A 460 -10.74 58.81 -68.84
C LYS A 460 -9.70 57.78 -68.35
N GLU A 461 -9.50 57.65 -67.04
CA GLU A 461 -8.51 56.70 -66.50
C GLU A 461 -8.92 56.10 -65.14
N LYS A 462 -9.96 55.25 -65.14
CA LYS A 462 -10.37 54.44 -63.96
C LYS A 462 -10.81 52.99 -64.26
N ASP A 463 -11.01 52.63 -65.53
CA ASP A 463 -11.65 51.37 -65.94
C ASP A 463 -10.69 50.15 -66.03
N TRP A 464 -9.43 50.32 -65.62
CA TRP A 464 -8.47 49.21 -65.47
C TRP A 464 -8.21 48.90 -63.99
N ASP A 465 -7.91 49.93 -63.19
CA ASP A 465 -7.61 49.82 -61.76
C ASP A 465 -8.81 49.25 -60.97
N LEU A 466 -10.04 49.72 -61.26
CA LEU A 466 -11.27 49.13 -60.72
C LEU A 466 -11.46 47.65 -61.09
N ARG A 467 -10.92 47.20 -62.23
CA ARG A 467 -11.07 45.82 -62.70
C ARG A 467 -10.10 44.87 -61.99
N ASP A 468 -8.83 45.28 -61.81
CA ASP A 468 -7.87 44.53 -60.98
C ASP A 468 -8.33 44.50 -59.52
N GLN A 469 -8.78 45.65 -58.97
CA GLN A 469 -9.30 45.72 -57.60
C GLN A 469 -10.53 44.81 -57.41
N LEU A 470 -11.44 44.73 -58.39
CA LEU A 470 -12.58 43.80 -58.35
C LEU A 470 -12.15 42.33 -58.45
N GLN A 471 -11.17 42.00 -59.29
CA GLN A 471 -10.65 40.63 -59.42
C GLN A 471 -9.89 40.19 -58.16
N LYS A 472 -9.11 41.09 -57.56
CA LYS A 472 -8.38 40.89 -56.30
C LYS A 472 -9.31 40.71 -55.11
N THR A 473 -10.36 41.53 -55.00
CA THR A 473 -11.41 41.35 -53.96
C THR A 473 -12.22 40.07 -54.18
N THR A 474 -12.51 39.69 -55.43
CA THR A 474 -13.16 38.40 -55.75
C THR A 474 -12.32 37.20 -55.28
N LEU A 475 -11.01 37.22 -55.51
CA LEU A 475 -10.10 36.17 -55.03
C LEU A 475 -10.01 36.13 -53.49
N GLN A 476 -10.01 37.28 -52.82
CA GLN A 476 -10.10 37.35 -51.36
C GLN A 476 -11.44 36.81 -50.84
N PHE A 477 -12.54 37.07 -51.53
CA PHE A 477 -13.86 36.55 -51.18
C PHE A 477 -13.90 35.03 -51.32
N GLN A 478 -13.37 34.45 -52.40
CA GLN A 478 -13.26 33.00 -52.57
C GLN A 478 -12.31 32.34 -51.55
N ALA A 479 -11.25 33.02 -51.13
CA ALA A 479 -10.39 32.54 -50.05
C ALA A 479 -11.15 32.49 -48.72
N LYS A 480 -11.86 33.57 -48.35
CA LYS A 480 -12.70 33.61 -47.15
C LYS A 480 -13.89 32.64 -47.23
N GLU A 481 -14.45 32.39 -48.41
CA GLU A 481 -15.50 31.39 -48.61
C GLU A 481 -14.99 29.95 -48.40
N LYS A 482 -13.69 29.67 -48.66
CA LYS A 482 -13.05 28.38 -48.29
C LYS A 482 -12.82 28.28 -46.78
N GLU A 483 -12.24 29.32 -46.18
CA GLU A 483 -12.04 29.41 -44.73
C GLU A 483 -13.38 29.26 -43.96
N CYS A 484 -14.46 29.87 -44.45
CA CYS A 484 -15.80 29.66 -43.90
C CYS A 484 -16.31 28.22 -44.06
N ARG A 485 -16.03 27.53 -45.18
CA ARG A 485 -16.40 26.12 -45.36
C ARG A 485 -15.61 25.19 -44.43
N GLU A 486 -14.32 25.46 -44.26
CA GLU A 486 -13.45 24.73 -43.34
C GLU A 486 -13.95 24.90 -41.89
N LEU A 487 -14.22 26.14 -41.45
CA LEU A 487 -14.80 26.44 -40.13
C LEU A 487 -16.20 25.84 -39.92
N HIS A 488 -17.04 25.74 -40.96
CA HIS A 488 -18.31 25.01 -40.85
C HIS A 488 -18.08 23.51 -40.65
N SER A 489 -17.13 22.90 -41.38
CA SER A 489 -16.80 21.48 -41.19
C SER A 489 -16.18 21.18 -39.82
N GLU A 490 -15.38 22.10 -39.25
CA GLU A 490 -14.89 22.00 -37.87
C GLU A 490 -16.04 22.09 -36.85
N LEU A 491 -17.00 23.00 -37.07
CA LEU A 491 -18.19 23.15 -36.23
C LEU A 491 -19.10 21.92 -36.29
N ASP A 492 -19.32 21.36 -37.49
CA ASP A 492 -20.10 20.14 -37.70
C ASP A 492 -19.43 18.94 -36.99
N ASN A 493 -18.12 18.75 -37.17
CA ASN A 493 -17.34 17.71 -36.47
C ASN A 493 -17.45 17.85 -34.95
N LEU A 494 -17.29 19.07 -34.41
CA LEU A 494 -17.42 19.34 -32.97
C LEU A 494 -18.85 19.09 -32.45
N SER A 495 -19.86 19.33 -33.29
CA SER A 495 -21.25 19.00 -32.97
C SER A 495 -21.49 17.48 -32.88
N ASP A 496 -20.85 16.70 -33.76
CA ASP A 496 -20.93 15.24 -33.77
C ASP A 496 -20.18 14.63 -32.57
N GLU A 497 -19.04 15.21 -32.18
CA GLU A 497 -18.34 14.87 -30.93
C GLU A 497 -19.19 15.17 -29.70
N TYR A 498 -19.86 16.34 -29.65
CA TYR A 498 -20.81 16.67 -28.59
C TYR A 498 -21.98 15.68 -28.53
N LEU A 499 -22.57 15.32 -29.67
CA LEU A 499 -23.63 14.31 -29.76
C LEU A 499 -23.13 12.90 -29.41
N SER A 500 -21.86 12.58 -29.66
CA SER A 500 -21.21 11.34 -29.23
C SER A 500 -21.03 11.31 -27.70
N CYS A 501 -20.57 12.42 -27.11
CA CYS A 501 -20.44 12.59 -25.66
C CYS A 501 -21.80 12.49 -24.96
N MET A 502 -22.84 13.16 -25.47
CA MET A 502 -24.20 13.09 -24.93
C MET A 502 -24.78 11.67 -24.98
N ARG A 503 -24.57 10.92 -26.06
CA ARG A 503 -24.98 9.50 -26.16
C ARG A 503 -24.26 8.61 -25.13
N LYS A 504 -22.95 8.80 -24.93
CA LYS A 504 -22.17 8.09 -23.89
C LYS A 504 -22.71 8.43 -22.48
N LEU A 505 -22.99 9.70 -22.20
CA LEU A 505 -23.59 10.14 -20.93
C LEU A 505 -24.98 9.55 -20.68
N GLN A 506 -25.82 9.43 -21.71
CA GLN A 506 -27.11 8.74 -21.62
C GLN A 506 -26.91 7.26 -21.30
N HIS A 507 -26.02 6.57 -22.00
CA HIS A 507 -25.75 5.14 -21.80
C HIS A 507 -25.23 4.84 -20.38
N CYS A 508 -24.24 5.60 -19.89
CA CYS A 508 -23.74 5.46 -18.51
C CYS A 508 -24.83 5.72 -17.45
N ARG A 509 -25.80 6.60 -17.75
CA ARG A 509 -26.96 6.88 -16.88
C ARG A 509 -27.97 5.73 -16.90
N GLU A 510 -28.17 5.10 -18.05
CA GLU A 510 -29.01 3.91 -18.19
C GLU A 510 -28.39 2.71 -17.47
N GLU A 511 -27.09 2.45 -17.62
CA GLU A 511 -26.38 1.41 -16.85
C GLU A 511 -26.49 1.66 -15.34
N LEU A 512 -26.30 2.91 -14.89
CA LEU A 512 -26.46 3.27 -13.49
C LEU A 512 -27.88 2.98 -12.99
N ASN A 513 -28.91 3.32 -13.77
CA ASN A 513 -30.31 3.05 -13.43
C ASN A 513 -30.61 1.54 -13.38
N HIS A 514 -30.07 0.74 -14.31
CA HIS A 514 -30.19 -0.73 -14.28
C HIS A 514 -29.48 -1.32 -13.04
N SER A 515 -28.30 -0.80 -12.68
CA SER A 515 -27.57 -1.24 -11.48
C SER A 515 -28.26 -0.87 -10.16
N GLN A 516 -29.14 0.14 -10.17
CA GLN A 516 -29.92 0.58 -9.01
C GLN A 516 -31.30 -0.09 -8.89
N GLN A 517 -31.77 -0.84 -9.90
CA GLN A 517 -32.99 -1.63 -9.73
C GLN A 517 -32.73 -2.80 -8.77
N PRO A 518 -33.44 -2.90 -7.62
CA PRO A 518 -33.33 -4.08 -6.77
C PRO A 518 -33.88 -5.30 -7.53
N PRO A 519 -33.32 -6.51 -7.32
CA PRO A 519 -33.77 -7.70 -8.01
C PRO A 519 -35.27 -7.96 -7.76
N PRO A 520 -36.02 -8.49 -8.75
CA PRO A 520 -37.45 -8.65 -8.65
C PRO A 520 -37.80 -9.46 -7.39
N ARG A 521 -38.65 -8.87 -6.53
CA ARG A 521 -38.98 -9.41 -5.21
C ARG A 521 -39.58 -10.82 -5.32
N LYS A 522 -38.74 -11.85 -5.17
CA LYS A 522 -39.18 -13.23 -4.98
C LYS A 522 -40.16 -13.29 -3.80
N GLN A 523 -41.19 -14.12 -3.92
CA GLN A 523 -42.41 -14.11 -3.09
C GLN A 523 -42.16 -14.59 -1.64
N CYS A 524 -41.45 -13.79 -0.84
CA CYS A 524 -41.10 -14.09 0.55
C CYS A 524 -42.06 -13.43 1.58
N GLY A 525 -43.24 -12.99 1.16
CA GLY A 525 -44.21 -12.33 2.03
C GLY A 525 -45.05 -13.28 2.91
N GLN A 526 -45.11 -14.57 2.55
CA GLN A 526 -46.15 -15.49 3.06
C GLN A 526 -45.82 -16.12 4.43
N TRP A 527 -44.53 -16.19 4.80
CA TRP A 527 -44.09 -16.81 6.06
C TRP A 527 -44.04 -15.85 7.25
N LEU A 528 -43.85 -14.54 7.00
CA LEU A 528 -43.85 -13.51 8.04
C LEU A 528 -45.14 -13.45 8.88
N PRO A 529 -46.37 -13.46 8.30
CA PRO A 529 -47.59 -13.47 9.10
C PRO A 529 -47.81 -14.79 9.87
N ILE A 530 -47.26 -15.91 9.38
CA ILE A 530 -47.30 -17.19 10.11
C ILE A 530 -46.39 -17.11 11.35
N LEU A 531 -45.18 -16.57 11.19
CA LEU A 531 -44.21 -16.41 12.27
C LEU A 531 -44.73 -15.49 13.38
N THR A 532 -45.38 -14.37 13.05
CA THR A 532 -45.94 -13.46 14.05
C THR A 532 -47.10 -14.10 14.83
N VAL A 533 -47.95 -14.90 14.18
CA VAL A 533 -49.02 -15.66 14.85
C VAL A 533 -48.43 -16.70 15.82
N VAL A 534 -47.39 -17.45 15.41
CA VAL A 534 -46.72 -18.42 16.30
C VAL A 534 -46.09 -17.74 17.52
N ILE A 535 -45.45 -16.58 17.34
CA ILE A 535 -44.87 -15.80 18.44
C ILE A 535 -45.98 -15.27 19.37
N ALA A 536 -47.10 -14.78 18.84
CA ALA A 536 -48.23 -14.31 19.64
C ALA A 536 -48.84 -15.43 20.50
N ILE A 537 -49.01 -16.64 19.94
CA ILE A 537 -49.49 -17.82 20.68
C ILE A 537 -48.51 -18.22 21.79
N ALA A 538 -47.20 -18.25 21.50
CA ALA A 538 -46.18 -18.57 22.50
C ALA A 538 -46.16 -17.57 23.67
N LEU A 539 -46.34 -16.27 23.39
CA LEU A 539 -46.45 -15.22 24.41
C LEU A 539 -47.74 -15.34 25.24
N ALA A 540 -48.87 -15.68 24.61
CA ALA A 540 -50.14 -15.91 25.31
C ALA A 540 -50.05 -17.10 26.28
N VAL A 541 -49.45 -18.22 25.85
CA VAL A 541 -49.20 -19.40 26.70
C VAL A 541 -48.23 -19.08 27.84
N PHE A 542 -47.17 -18.30 27.58
CA PHE A 542 -46.22 -17.88 28.60
C PHE A 542 -46.88 -16.99 29.68
N LEU A 543 -47.74 -16.05 29.28
CA LEU A 543 -48.49 -15.20 30.21
C LEU A 543 -49.49 -16.02 31.04
N ALA A 544 -50.28 -16.91 30.40
CA ALA A 544 -51.23 -17.78 31.09
C ALA A 544 -50.55 -18.70 32.13
N ASN A 545 -49.38 -19.25 31.83
CA ASN A 545 -48.60 -20.04 32.80
C ASN A 545 -48.02 -19.18 33.93
N LYS A 546 -47.64 -17.92 33.66
CA LYS A 546 -47.07 -17.02 34.68
C LYS A 546 -48.10 -16.63 35.74
N ASP A 547 -49.36 -16.47 35.37
CA ASP A 547 -50.42 -16.12 36.33
C ASP A 547 -50.86 -17.33 37.18
N ASN A 548 -50.71 -18.56 36.66
CA ASN A 548 -50.82 -19.80 37.45
C ASN A 548 -49.69 -20.00 38.48
N LEU A 549 -48.63 -19.18 38.48
CA LEU A 549 -47.56 -19.16 39.49
C LEU A 549 -47.78 -18.10 40.59
N ARG A 550 -48.99 -17.53 40.71
CA ARG A 550 -49.38 -16.60 41.79
C ARG A 550 -50.52 -17.15 42.64
N ILE A 551 -50.19 -18.15 43.47
CA ILE A 551 -50.97 -18.62 44.62
C ILE A 551 -50.02 -18.71 45.81
#